data_AF-A0A5E4JN19-F1
#
_entry.id   AF-A0A5E4JN19-F1
#
_cell.length_a   1.000
_cell.length_b   1.000
_cell.length_c   1.000
_cell.angle_alpha   90.00
_cell.angle_beta   90.00
_cell.angle_gamma   90.00
#
_symmetry.space_group_name_H-M   'P 1'
#
loop_
_entity.id
_entity.type
_entity.pdbx_description
1 polymer ?
#
loop_
_entity_poly.entity_id
_entity_poly.type
_entity_poly.pdbx_seq_one_letter_code
_entity_poly.pdbx_strand_id
1 'polypeptide(L)'
;MEKELEGKIDEAWKKKLENSVSQKPLTIIAAIRETPEVTKAIDAHRYRRPNPEERRADQEAEEKMMEPVLQYLDSLKVQYNVLYNLHDVIAQMNPRQILDFAKQPYIKEIILDMEIKLFR
;
A
#
# COMPACT_ATOMS: atom_id res chain seq x y z
N MET A 1 -3.84 12.77 21.95
CA MET A 1 -3.33 11.53 21.34
C MET A 1 -3.87 11.47 19.91
N GLU A 2 -3.50 12.47 19.08
CA GLU A 2 -4.11 12.74 17.75
C GLU A 2 -3.07 13.35 16.80
N LYS A 3 -1.88 12.74 16.68
CA LYS A 3 -0.77 13.33 15.87
C LYS A 3 -0.11 12.37 14.87
N GLU A 4 -0.80 11.31 14.45
CA GLU A 4 -0.20 10.31 13.53
C GLU A 4 -0.89 10.15 12.17
N LEU A 5 -1.90 10.96 11.85
CA LEU A 5 -2.59 10.89 10.56
C LEU A 5 -2.35 12.09 9.63
N GLU A 6 -1.56 13.09 10.07
CA GLU A 6 -1.42 14.43 9.46
C GLU A 6 -0.79 14.45 8.04
N GLY A 7 -0.48 13.29 7.45
CA GLY A 7 -0.04 13.18 6.05
C GLY A 7 -0.58 11.96 5.29
N LYS A 8 -1.51 11.19 5.87
CA LYS A 8 -1.95 9.91 5.28
C LYS A 8 -3.29 10.00 4.53
N ILE A 9 -4.19 10.88 4.98
CA ILE A 9 -5.49 11.18 4.37
C ILE A 9 -5.84 12.61 4.85
N ASP A 10 -6.08 13.56 3.95
CA ASP A 10 -6.49 14.93 4.32
C ASP A 10 -7.84 14.89 5.10
N GLU A 11 -8.00 15.73 6.12
CA GLU A 11 -9.19 15.76 7.00
C GLU A 11 -10.49 15.96 6.20
N ALA A 12 -10.44 16.64 5.06
CA ALA A 12 -11.56 16.73 4.14
C ALA A 12 -11.94 15.39 3.49
N TRP A 13 -10.95 14.52 3.24
CA TRP A 13 -11.14 13.17 2.69
C TRP A 13 -11.65 12.19 3.73
N LYS A 14 -11.12 12.25 4.95
CA LYS A 14 -11.60 11.44 6.07
C LYS A 14 -13.09 11.71 6.32
N LYS A 15 -13.51 12.98 6.35
CA LYS A 15 -14.93 13.36 6.43
C LYS A 15 -15.75 12.86 5.24
N LYS A 16 -15.20 12.82 4.02
CA LYS A 16 -15.92 12.25 2.85
C LYS A 16 -16.11 10.74 2.99
N LEU A 17 -15.11 9.99 3.46
CA LEU A 17 -15.21 8.55 3.69
C LEU A 17 -16.14 8.23 4.87
N GLU A 18 -16.08 9.00 5.96
CA GLU A 18 -16.94 8.85 7.14
C GLU A 18 -18.41 9.19 6.83
N ASN A 19 -18.66 10.23 6.03
CA ASN A 19 -20.00 10.60 5.58
C ASN A 19 -20.50 9.77 4.39
N SER A 20 -19.62 9.02 3.74
CA SER A 20 -19.97 8.13 2.63
C SER A 20 -20.72 6.91 3.18
N VAL A 21 -22.04 7.02 3.25
CA VAL A 21 -22.98 5.90 3.48
C VAL A 21 -22.90 4.85 2.36
N SER A 22 -22.16 5.11 1.29
CA SER A 22 -21.98 4.19 0.17
C SER A 22 -21.13 2.99 0.59
N GLN A 23 -21.76 1.81 0.65
CA GLN A 23 -21.08 0.50 0.74
C GLN A 23 -20.33 0.11 -0.56
N LYS A 24 -20.34 0.96 -1.59
CA LYS A 24 -19.68 0.62 -2.86
C LYS A 24 -18.15 0.61 -2.67
N PRO A 25 -17.48 -0.45 -3.14
CA PRO A 25 -16.02 -0.46 -3.19
C PRO A 25 -15.48 0.69 -4.04
N LEU A 26 -14.40 1.31 -3.57
CA LEU A 26 -13.59 2.28 -4.27
C LEU A 26 -12.25 1.62 -4.62
N THR A 27 -11.69 1.96 -5.78
CA THR A 27 -10.32 1.58 -6.12
C THR A 27 -9.36 2.53 -5.40
N ILE A 28 -8.35 1.97 -4.74
CA ILE A 28 -7.27 2.72 -4.11
C ILE A 28 -5.93 2.26 -4.64
N ILE A 29 -4.95 3.15 -4.58
CA ILE A 29 -3.53 2.81 -4.65
C ILE A 29 -2.94 3.11 -3.28
N ALA A 30 -2.23 2.15 -2.70
CA ALA A 30 -1.57 2.31 -1.42
C ALA A 30 -0.07 2.11 -1.58
N ALA A 31 0.69 3.14 -1.23
CA ALA A 31 2.14 3.06 -1.17
C ALA A 31 2.57 2.43 0.15
N ILE A 32 3.43 1.42 0.05
CA ILE A 32 3.92 0.65 1.19
C ILE A 32 5.22 1.28 1.70
N ARG A 33 5.41 1.27 3.02
CA ARG A 33 6.64 1.73 3.65
C ARG A 33 7.74 0.73 3.40
N GLU A 34 8.81 1.22 2.80
CA GLU A 34 10.03 0.46 2.60
C GLU A 34 10.68 0.12 3.94
N THR A 35 11.10 -1.14 4.09
CA THR A 35 11.93 -1.56 5.20
C THR A 35 13.38 -1.09 4.98
N PRO A 36 14.19 -0.92 6.05
CA PRO A 36 15.59 -0.57 5.92
C PRO A 36 16.38 -1.51 5.00
N GLU A 37 16.03 -2.80 4.97
CA GLU A 37 16.63 -3.81 4.10
C GLU A 37 16.37 -3.49 2.62
N VAL A 38 15.11 -3.19 2.27
CA VAL A 38 14.70 -2.84 0.90
C VAL A 38 15.31 -1.51 0.46
N THR A 39 15.33 -0.50 1.33
CA THR A 39 15.99 0.79 1.03
C THR A 39 17.48 0.60 0.77
N LYS A 40 18.17 -0.22 1.58
CA LYS A 40 19.59 -0.53 1.36
C LYS A 40 19.83 -1.24 0.03
N ALA A 41 18.97 -2.18 -0.33
CA ALA A 41 19.03 -2.86 -1.62
C ALA A 41 18.91 -1.88 -2.79
N ILE A 42 17.88 -1.02 -2.76
CA ILE A 42 17.69 0.04 -3.77
C ILE A 42 18.94 0.92 -3.88
N ASP A 43 19.47 1.41 -2.76
CA ASP A 43 20.63 2.29 -2.74
C ASP A 43 21.90 1.59 -3.26
N ALA A 44 22.10 0.31 -2.90
CA ALA A 44 23.25 -0.49 -3.33
C ALA A 44 23.26 -0.76 -4.85
N HIS A 45 22.09 -0.78 -5.47
CA HIS A 45 21.89 -1.07 -6.90
C HIS A 45 21.60 0.16 -7.75
N ARG A 46 21.58 1.36 -7.14
CA ARG A 46 21.35 2.63 -7.83
C ARG A 46 22.31 2.90 -8.99
N TYR A 47 23.56 2.45 -8.86
CA TYR A 47 24.62 2.69 -9.85
C TYR A 47 25.21 1.41 -10.46
N ARG A 48 24.66 0.24 -10.12
CA ARG A 48 25.15 -1.04 -10.65
C ARG A 48 24.03 -2.07 -10.68
N ARG A 49 24.16 -3.04 -11.58
CA ARG A 49 23.23 -4.18 -11.62
C ARG A 49 23.54 -5.16 -10.48
N PRO A 50 22.53 -5.65 -9.75
CA PRO A 50 22.71 -6.72 -8.79
C PRO A 50 23.13 -8.02 -9.50
N ASN A 51 23.99 -8.79 -8.83
CA ASN A 51 24.31 -10.15 -9.25
C ASN A 51 23.11 -11.10 -8.98
N PRO A 52 23.15 -12.37 -9.43
CA PRO A 52 22.03 -13.30 -9.21
C PRO A 52 21.67 -13.57 -7.74
N GLU A 53 22.64 -13.54 -6.83
CA GLU A 53 22.40 -13.77 -5.39
C GLU A 53 21.78 -12.54 -4.73
N GLU A 54 22.30 -11.34 -5.06
CA GLU A 54 21.74 -10.06 -4.63
C GLU A 54 20.29 -9.92 -5.08
N ARG A 55 19.98 -10.26 -6.34
CA ARG A 55 18.59 -10.26 -6.84
C ARG A 55 17.66 -11.15 -6.03
N ARG A 56 18.13 -12.31 -5.59
CA ARG A 56 17.31 -13.20 -4.75
C ARG A 56 17.10 -12.61 -3.37
N ALA A 57 18.15 -12.04 -2.77
CA ALA A 57 18.06 -11.41 -1.47
C ALA A 57 17.12 -10.19 -1.49
N ASP A 58 17.19 -9.37 -2.54
CA ASP A 58 16.31 -8.21 -2.74
C ASP A 58 14.85 -8.65 -2.87
N GLN A 59 14.59 -9.68 -3.68
CA GLN A 59 13.25 -10.24 -3.85
C GLN A 59 12.70 -10.80 -2.54
N GLU A 60 13.51 -11.54 -1.77
CA GLU A 60 13.08 -12.03 -0.45
C GLU A 60 12.80 -10.90 0.55
N ALA A 61 13.57 -9.82 0.50
CA ALA A 61 13.35 -8.64 1.36
C ALA A 61 12.04 -7.93 0.99
N GLU A 62 11.78 -7.78 -0.31
CA GLU A 62 10.55 -7.21 -0.84
C GLU A 62 9.32 -8.08 -0.49
N GLU A 63 9.41 -9.40 -0.66
CA GLU A 63 8.35 -10.33 -0.30
C GLU A 63 8.00 -10.25 1.19
N LYS A 64 9.01 -10.21 2.08
CA LYS A 64 8.83 -10.04 3.53
C LYS A 64 8.22 -8.70 3.91
N MET A 65 8.59 -7.64 3.22
CA MET A 65 8.01 -6.31 3.42
C MET A 65 6.54 -6.28 3.02
N MET A 66 6.18 -6.94 1.92
CA MET A 66 4.81 -6.95 1.38
C MET A 66 3.90 -7.94 2.13
N GLU A 67 4.44 -9.01 2.68
CA GLU A 67 3.69 -10.06 3.39
C GLU A 67 2.61 -9.54 4.37
N PRO A 68 2.88 -8.62 5.32
CA PRO A 68 1.85 -8.12 6.23
C PRO A 68 0.73 -7.35 5.52
N VAL A 69 1.04 -6.70 4.39
CA VAL A 69 0.04 -6.02 3.55
C VAL A 69 -0.86 -7.06 2.91
N LEU A 70 -0.28 -8.09 2.29
CA LEU A 70 -1.03 -9.13 1.58
C LEU A 70 -1.92 -9.93 2.54
N GLN A 71 -1.39 -10.32 3.70
CA GLN A 71 -2.16 -11.01 4.74
C GLN A 71 -3.35 -10.18 5.22
N TYR A 72 -3.18 -8.86 5.35
CA TYR A 72 -4.28 -7.97 5.71
C TYR A 72 -5.35 -7.92 4.63
N LEU A 73 -4.95 -7.76 3.36
CA LEU A 73 -5.87 -7.72 2.23
C LEU A 73 -6.64 -9.03 2.05
N ASP A 74 -5.95 -10.16 2.20
CA ASP A 74 -6.56 -11.50 2.19
C ASP A 74 -7.58 -11.66 3.31
N SER A 75 -7.27 -11.16 4.52
CA SER A 75 -8.20 -11.19 5.66
C SER A 75 -9.49 -10.40 5.40
N LEU A 76 -9.40 -9.33 4.59
CA LEU A 76 -10.53 -8.52 4.17
C LEU A 76 -11.28 -9.13 2.97
N LYS A 77 -10.73 -10.17 2.33
CA LYS A 77 -11.28 -10.81 1.12
C LYS A 77 -11.55 -9.82 -0.01
N VAL A 78 -10.66 -8.84 -0.17
CA VAL A 78 -10.77 -7.81 -1.22
C VAL A 78 -9.98 -8.20 -2.46
N GLN A 79 -10.38 -7.69 -3.63
CA GLN A 79 -9.58 -7.81 -4.84
C GLN A 79 -8.43 -6.82 -4.79
N TYR A 80 -7.22 -7.28 -5.09
CA TYR A 80 -6.05 -6.43 -5.16
C TYR A 80 -5.03 -6.92 -6.21
N ASN A 81 -4.19 -5.99 -6.66
CA ASN A 81 -3.03 -6.24 -7.51
C ASN A 81 -1.80 -5.62 -6.86
N VAL A 82 -0.70 -6.37 -6.86
CA VAL A 82 0.57 -5.93 -6.29
C VAL A 82 1.47 -5.38 -7.39
N LEU A 83 2.07 -4.22 -7.14
CA LEU A 83 3.07 -3.59 -8.00
C LEU A 83 4.41 -3.64 -7.29
N TYR A 84 5.06 -4.80 -7.28
CA TYR A 84 6.32 -5.07 -6.57
C TYR A 84 7.36 -3.95 -6.81
N ASN A 85 7.78 -3.70 -8.05
CA ASN A 85 8.77 -2.64 -8.35
C ASN A 85 8.43 -1.21 -7.91
N LEU A 86 7.15 -0.92 -7.61
CA LEU A 86 6.70 0.38 -7.11
C LEU A 86 6.42 0.37 -5.60
N HIS A 87 6.49 -0.80 -4.97
CA HIS A 87 6.08 -1.03 -3.59
C HIS A 87 4.67 -0.52 -3.32
N ASP A 88 3.77 -0.72 -4.29
CA ASP A 88 2.38 -0.26 -4.26
C ASP A 88 1.41 -1.43 -4.32
N VAL A 89 0.21 -1.23 -3.78
CA VAL A 89 -0.93 -2.13 -3.99
C VAL A 89 -2.12 -1.37 -4.51
N ILE A 90 -2.76 -1.90 -5.55
CA ILE A 90 -4.07 -1.43 -6.03
C ILE A 90 -5.13 -2.35 -5.43
N ALA A 91 -6.10 -1.83 -4.68
CA ALA A 91 -7.14 -2.63 -4.04
C ALA A 91 -8.54 -2.03 -4.19
N GLN A 92 -9.56 -2.87 -4.21
CA GLN A 92 -10.96 -2.44 -4.16
C GLN A 92 -11.54 -2.64 -2.76
N MET A 93 -11.85 -1.54 -2.07
CA MET A 93 -12.26 -1.55 -0.67
C MET A 93 -13.43 -0.62 -0.43
N ASN A 94 -14.30 -0.96 0.52
CA ASN A 94 -15.30 -0.01 0.99
C ASN A 94 -14.64 1.10 1.85
N PRO A 95 -15.29 2.26 2.03
CA PRO A 95 -14.73 3.37 2.78
C PRO A 95 -14.21 3.04 4.18
N ARG A 96 -14.89 2.13 4.89
CA ARG A 96 -14.48 1.71 6.25
C ARG A 96 -13.19 0.89 6.22
N GLN A 97 -13.09 -0.06 5.29
CA GLN A 97 -11.87 -0.84 5.07
C GLN A 97 -10.69 0.08 4.71
N ILE A 98 -10.91 1.09 3.88
CA ILE A 98 -9.87 2.08 3.52
C ILE A 98 -9.37 2.82 4.76
N LEU A 99 -10.28 3.30 5.62
CA LEU A 99 -9.92 4.00 6.85
C LEU A 99 -9.12 3.10 7.80
N ASP A 100 -9.46 1.82 7.88
CA ASP A 100 -8.75 0.86 8.75
C ASP A 100 -7.42 0.41 8.14
N PHE A 101 -7.33 0.35 6.81
CA PHE A 101 -6.08 0.08 6.09
C PHE A 101 -5.09 1.26 6.20
N ALA A 102 -5.57 2.50 6.12
CA ALA A 102 -4.74 3.71 6.25
C ALA A 102 -3.99 3.81 7.60
N LYS A 103 -4.58 3.20 8.65
CA LYS A 103 -4.01 3.17 10.00
C LYS A 103 -2.89 2.14 10.15
N GLN A 104 -2.75 1.22 9.20
CA GLN A 104 -1.73 0.18 9.31
C GLN A 104 -0.33 0.79 9.28
N PRO A 105 0.60 0.26 10.11
CA PRO A 105 1.91 0.88 10.30
C PRO A 105 2.78 0.82 9.03
N TYR A 106 2.57 -0.19 8.19
CA TYR A 106 3.26 -0.38 6.92
C TYR A 106 2.72 0.48 5.77
N ILE A 107 1.64 1.24 5.97
CA ILE A 107 1.11 2.14 4.95
C ILE A 107 1.79 3.50 5.02
N LYS A 108 2.35 3.92 3.88
CA LYS A 108 2.97 5.22 3.68
C LYS A 108 1.90 6.25 3.33
N GLU A 109 1.13 5.97 2.29
CA GLU A 109 0.14 6.86 1.69
C GLU A 109 -0.97 6.06 1.00
N ILE A 110 -2.18 6.61 0.95
CA ILE A 110 -3.29 6.07 0.16
C ILE A 110 -3.81 7.15 -0.78
N ILE A 111 -3.90 6.80 -2.06
CA ILE A 111 -4.51 7.60 -3.11
C ILE A 111 -5.84 6.95 -3.48
N LEU A 112 -6.92 7.72 -3.36
CA LEU A 112 -8.22 7.28 -3.87
C LEU A 112 -8.28 7.61 -5.35
N ASP A 113 -8.33 6.58 -6.19
CA ASP A 113 -8.47 6.78 -7.61
C ASP A 113 -9.92 6.52 -8.02
N MET A 114 -10.67 7.59 -8.26
CA MET A 114 -12.04 7.51 -8.76
C MET A 114 -12.10 7.14 -10.26
N GLU A 115 -10.96 7.07 -10.96
CA GLU A 115 -10.87 6.92 -12.42
C GLU A 115 -10.15 5.64 -12.88
N ILE A 116 -9.41 4.95 -12.02
CA ILE A 116 -8.79 3.65 -12.34
C ILE A 116 -9.86 2.55 -12.48
N LYS A 117 -10.20 2.25 -13.74
CA LYS A 117 -10.97 1.07 -14.17
C LYS A 117 -10.02 -0.09 -14.50
N LEU A 118 -9.23 -0.56 -13.55
CA LEU A 118 -8.31 -1.69 -13.78
C LEU A 118 -8.95 -3.07 -13.60
N PHE A 119 -10.14 -3.16 -12.99
CA PHE A 119 -10.86 -4.41 -12.81
C PHE A 119 -12.11 -4.40 -13.70
N ARG A 120 -12.05 -5.13 -14.81
CA ARG A 120 -13.18 -5.44 -15.70
C ARG A 120 -13.20 -6.91 -16.01
#